data_AF-A0A0B8NND2-F1
#
_entry.id   AF-A0A0B8NND2-F1
#
_cell.length_a   1.000
_cell.length_b   1.000
_cell.length_c   1.000
_cell.angle_alpha   90.00
_cell.angle_beta   90.00
_cell.angle_gamma   90.00
#
_symmetry.space_group_name_H-M   'P 1'
#
loop_
_entity.id
_entity.type
_entity.pdbx_description
1 polymer ?
#
loop_
_entity_poly.entity_id
_entity_poly.type
_entity_poly.pdbx_seq_one_letter_code
_entity_poly.pdbx_strand_id
1 'polypeptide(L)'
;MTGKVEVEIQQLRTVGGSLDAVSARIDAIIAKVSSASTAYKGSWGSDEFGQSFSGGDNGYIKSDENLQTVLKSKVALLNSYSKGLTDAATALQSAEDSNTDSFW
;
A
#
# COMPACT_ATOMS: atom_id res chain seq x y z
N MET A 1 24.10 16.19 21.03
CA MET A 1 23.22 15.03 20.72
C MET A 1 22.49 15.19 19.38
N THR A 2 22.60 16.35 18.72
CA THR A 2 21.91 16.73 17.47
C THR A 2 22.16 15.77 16.31
N GLY A 3 23.40 15.31 16.11
CA GLY A 3 23.71 14.40 14.99
C GLY A 3 23.01 13.03 15.05
N LYS A 4 22.60 12.54 16.23
CA LYS A 4 21.83 11.29 16.32
C LYS A 4 20.39 11.49 15.87
N VAL A 5 19.79 12.61 16.28
CA VAL A 5 18.38 12.92 15.96
C VAL A 5 18.23 13.21 14.47
N GLU A 6 19.15 13.96 13.86
CA GLU A 6 19.17 14.20 12.41
C GLU A 6 19.27 12.89 11.61
N VAL A 7 20.12 11.95 12.04
CA VAL A 7 20.24 10.61 11.42
C VAL A 7 18.92 9.84 11.54
N GLU A 8 18.27 9.86 12.70
CA GLU A 8 16.97 9.21 12.91
C GLU A 8 15.86 9.84 12.04
N ILE A 9 15.81 11.16 11.91
CA ILE A 9 14.88 11.87 11.01
C ILE A 9 15.06 11.40 9.56
N GLN A 10 16.30 11.32 9.07
CA GLN A 10 16.57 10.88 7.70
C GLN A 10 16.22 9.41 7.47
N GLN A 11 16.43 8.56 8.48
CA GLN A 11 16.01 7.16 8.43
C GLN A 11 14.48 7.04 8.33
N LEU A 12 13.73 7.81 9.13
CA LEU A 12 12.27 7.85 9.06
C LEU A 12 11.77 8.25 7.66
N ARG A 13 12.36 9.29 7.05
CA ARG A 13 12.03 9.71 5.68
C ARG A 13 12.34 8.62 4.65
N THR A 14 13.51 7.97 4.79
CA THR A 14 13.96 6.92 3.86
C THR A 14 13.03 5.71 3.91
N VAL A 15 12.66 5.25 5.10
CA VAL A 15 11.73 4.13 5.27
C VAL A 15 10.34 4.52 4.78
N GLY A 16 9.87 5.73 5.09
CA GLY A 16 8.60 6.26 4.58
C GLY A 16 8.52 6.21 3.06
N GLY A 17 9.51 6.79 2.38
CA GLY A 17 9.58 6.76 0.91
C GLY A 17 9.72 5.35 0.32
N SER A 18 10.40 4.43 1.02
CA SER A 18 10.51 3.04 0.58
C SER A 18 9.16 2.31 0.64
N LEU A 19 8.38 2.56 1.69
CA LEU A 19 7.02 1.98 1.84
C LEU A 19 6.07 2.54 0.78
N ASP A 20 6.17 3.85 0.48
CA ASP A 20 5.42 4.47 -0.62
C ASP A 20 5.72 3.82 -1.97
N ALA A 21 7.01 3.62 -2.27
CA ALA A 21 7.43 2.98 -3.52
C ALA A 21 6.94 1.52 -3.63
N VAL A 22 6.95 0.76 -2.53
CA VAL A 22 6.40 -0.61 -2.50
C VAL A 22 4.89 -0.59 -2.72
N SER A 23 4.19 0.33 -2.06
CA SER A 23 2.75 0.51 -2.20
C SER A 23 2.35 0.80 -3.65
N ALA A 24 3.04 1.75 -4.30
CA ALA A 24 2.82 2.10 -5.71
C ALA A 24 3.04 0.92 -6.67
N ARG A 25 4.05 0.07 -6.40
CA ARG A 25 4.30 -1.15 -7.18
C ARG A 25 3.17 -2.17 -7.02
N ILE A 26 2.66 -2.36 -5.80
CA ILE A 26 1.55 -3.25 -5.54
C ILE A 26 0.28 -2.73 -6.24
N ASP A 27 0.00 -1.43 -6.17
CA ASP A 27 -1.12 -0.82 -6.89
C ASP A 27 -1.05 -1.04 -8.39
N ALA A 28 0.13 -0.88 -8.99
CA ALA A 28 0.33 -1.15 -10.41
C ALA A 28 0.08 -2.63 -10.78
N ILE A 29 0.44 -3.57 -9.90
CA ILE A 29 0.15 -4.99 -10.08
C ILE A 29 -1.36 -5.25 -9.97
N ILE A 30 -2.02 -4.70 -8.95
CA ILE A 30 -3.48 -4.82 -8.77
C ILE A 30 -4.21 -4.28 -10.01
N ALA A 31 -3.80 -3.12 -10.53
CA ALA A 31 -4.40 -2.52 -11.71
C ALA A 31 -4.28 -3.45 -12.94
N LYS A 32 -3.12 -4.07 -13.15
CA LYS A 32 -2.91 -5.06 -14.22
C LYS A 32 -3.77 -6.30 -14.05
N VAL A 33 -3.84 -6.86 -12.84
CA VAL A 33 -4.65 -8.04 -12.54
C VAL A 33 -6.14 -7.74 -12.70
N SER A 34 -6.63 -6.61 -12.19
CA SER A 34 -8.03 -6.20 -12.30
C SER A 34 -8.43 -5.96 -13.76
N SER A 35 -7.55 -5.34 -14.55
CA SER A 35 -7.75 -5.15 -15.98
C SER A 35 -7.82 -6.48 -16.73
N ALA A 36 -6.91 -7.42 -16.45
CA ALA A 36 -6.92 -8.75 -17.06
C ALA A 36 -8.16 -9.55 -16.63
N SER A 37 -8.49 -9.58 -15.34
CA SER A 37 -9.69 -10.25 -14.81
C SER A 37 -10.95 -9.74 -15.50
N THR A 38 -11.09 -8.42 -15.64
CA THR A 38 -12.24 -7.82 -16.34
C THR A 38 -12.29 -8.22 -17.81
N ALA A 39 -11.16 -8.19 -18.51
CA ALA A 39 -11.08 -8.53 -19.93
C ALA A 39 -11.40 -9.99 -20.24
N TYR A 40 -11.05 -10.90 -19.32
CA TYR A 40 -11.23 -12.35 -19.47
C TYR A 40 -12.34 -12.92 -18.58
N LYS A 41 -13.22 -12.06 -18.04
CA LYS A 41 -14.33 -12.47 -17.19
C LYS A 41 -15.34 -13.30 -17.99
N GLY A 42 -15.67 -14.48 -17.48
CA GLY A 42 -16.63 -15.42 -18.06
C GLY A 42 -16.42 -16.85 -17.60
N SER A 43 -17.28 -17.76 -18.05
CA SER A 43 -17.13 -19.20 -17.85
C SER A 43 -16.94 -19.91 -19.19
N TRP A 44 -16.22 -21.03 -19.19
CA TRP A 44 -16.17 -21.92 -20.35
C TRP A 44 -17.48 -22.72 -20.43
N GLY A 45 -18.53 -22.07 -20.93
CA GLY A 45 -19.87 -22.64 -21.00
C GLY A 45 -20.77 -22.26 -19.83
N SER A 46 -22.07 -22.46 -20.02
CA SER A 46 -23.12 -22.18 -19.03
C SER A 46 -23.59 -23.45 -18.29
N ASP A 47 -22.85 -24.54 -18.43
CA ASP A 47 -23.13 -25.81 -17.76
C ASP A 47 -22.78 -25.76 -16.27
N GLU A 48 -23.13 -26.81 -15.54
CA GLU A 48 -22.89 -26.88 -14.09
C GLU A 48 -21.41 -26.72 -13.74
N PHE A 49 -20.50 -27.22 -14.60
CA PHE A 49 -19.06 -27.05 -14.43
C PHE A 49 -18.62 -25.60 -14.63
N GLY A 50 -19.06 -24.93 -15.69
CA GLY A 50 -18.76 -23.51 -15.94
C GLY A 50 -19.34 -22.57 -14.88
N GLN A 51 -20.54 -22.87 -14.38
CA GLN A 51 -21.17 -22.13 -13.28
C GLN A 51 -20.43 -22.35 -11.95
N SER A 52 -20.01 -23.57 -11.64
CA SER A 52 -19.25 -23.88 -10.42
C SER A 52 -17.81 -23.34 -10.46
N PHE A 53 -17.21 -23.27 -11.65
CA PHE A 53 -15.87 -22.72 -11.85
C PHE A 53 -15.86 -21.20 -11.66
N SER A 54 -16.84 -20.50 -12.25
CA SER A 54 -16.90 -19.03 -12.21
C SER A 54 -17.61 -18.49 -10.98
N GLY A 55 -18.75 -19.08 -10.62
CA GLY A 55 -19.64 -18.62 -9.56
C GLY A 55 -19.61 -19.49 -8.31
N GLY A 56 -20.55 -19.21 -7.40
CA GLY A 56 -20.61 -19.83 -6.08
C GLY A 56 -19.52 -19.32 -5.12
N ASP A 57 -19.55 -19.83 -3.88
CA ASP A 57 -18.67 -19.34 -2.81
C ASP A 57 -17.18 -19.67 -3.03
N ASN A 58 -16.88 -20.64 -3.89
CA ASN A 58 -15.52 -21.05 -4.24
C ASN A 58 -15.14 -20.72 -5.69
N GLY A 59 -16.01 -20.03 -6.44
CA GLY A 59 -15.74 -19.65 -7.82
C GLY A 59 -14.65 -18.59 -7.92
N TYR A 60 -13.98 -18.55 -9.09
CA TYR A 60 -12.86 -17.62 -9.27
C TYR A 60 -13.30 -16.15 -9.17
N ILE A 61 -14.57 -15.81 -9.47
CA ILE A 61 -15.07 -14.43 -9.36
C ILE A 61 -14.96 -13.94 -7.92
N LYS A 62 -15.44 -14.74 -6.97
CA LYS A 62 -15.36 -14.39 -5.54
C LYS A 62 -13.92 -14.38 -5.04
N SER A 63 -13.08 -15.29 -5.54
CA SER A 63 -11.65 -15.31 -5.24
C SER A 63 -10.94 -14.04 -5.73
N ASP A 64 -11.20 -13.60 -6.96
CA ASP A 64 -10.67 -12.36 -7.53
C ASP A 64 -11.09 -11.12 -6.72
N GLU A 65 -12.37 -11.02 -6.38
CA GLU A 65 -12.89 -9.93 -5.53
C GLU A 65 -12.21 -9.89 -4.16
N ASN A 66 -12.06 -11.04 -3.52
CA ASN A 66 -11.38 -11.17 -2.23
C ASN A 66 -9.90 -10.78 -2.33
N LEU A 67 -9.20 -11.26 -3.37
CA LEU A 67 -7.78 -10.94 -3.59
C LEU A 67 -7.59 -9.45 -3.83
N GLN A 68 -8.41 -8.82 -4.69
CA GLN A 68 -8.35 -7.38 -4.93
C GLN A 68 -8.63 -6.59 -3.65
N THR A 69 -9.58 -7.02 -2.83
CA THR A 69 -9.91 -6.38 -1.54
C THR A 69 -8.75 -6.46 -0.55
N VAL A 70 -8.18 -7.65 -0.37
CA VAL A 70 -7.05 -7.87 0.54
C VAL A 70 -5.84 -7.05 0.09
N LEU A 71 -5.51 -7.06 -1.21
CA LEU A 71 -4.36 -6.31 -1.71
C LEU A 71 -4.55 -4.80 -1.54
N LYS A 72 -5.74 -4.25 -1.84
CA LYS A 72 -6.06 -2.83 -1.57
C LYS A 72 -5.91 -2.48 -0.10
N SER A 73 -6.31 -3.37 0.82
CA SER A 73 -6.12 -3.13 2.26
C SER A 73 -4.64 -3.07 2.67
N LYS A 74 -3.77 -3.88 2.03
CA LYS A 74 -2.33 -3.86 2.30
C LYS A 74 -1.66 -2.60 1.76
N VAL A 75 -2.04 -2.15 0.57
CA VAL A 75 -1.62 -0.85 0.02
C VAL A 75 -1.99 0.29 0.97
N ALA A 76 -3.25 0.33 1.42
CA ALA A 76 -3.70 1.36 2.35
C ALA A 76 -2.88 1.36 3.66
N LEU A 77 -2.53 0.18 4.19
CA LEU A 77 -1.69 0.05 5.37
C LEU A 77 -0.26 0.57 5.13
N LEU A 78 0.35 0.20 4.00
CA LEU A 78 1.69 0.68 3.64
C LEU A 78 1.72 2.20 3.46
N ASN A 79 0.70 2.79 2.84
CA ASN A 79 0.54 4.23 2.71
C ASN A 79 0.41 4.91 4.08
N SER A 80 -0.36 4.31 5.00
CA SER A 80 -0.49 4.82 6.37
C SER A 80 0.85 4.84 7.11
N TYR A 81 1.63 3.77 7.00
CA TYR A 81 2.98 3.71 7.60
C TYR A 81 3.94 4.69 6.94
N SER A 82 3.95 4.79 5.60
CA SER A 82 4.74 5.78 4.86
C SER A 82 4.46 7.21 5.35
N LYS A 83 3.18 7.57 5.43
CA LYS A 83 2.73 8.86 5.92
C LYS A 83 3.13 9.09 7.37
N GLY A 84 2.87 8.14 8.26
CA GLY A 84 3.20 8.27 9.68
C GLY A 84 4.69 8.51 9.94
N LEU A 85 5.57 7.80 9.22
CA LEU A 85 7.01 7.99 9.34
C LEU A 85 7.47 9.36 8.80
N THR A 86 6.91 9.79 7.67
CA THR A 86 7.24 11.08 7.05
C THR A 86 6.74 12.26 7.89
N ASP A 87 5.53 12.13 8.47
CA ASP A 87 4.94 13.12 9.36
C ASP A 87 5.76 13.21 10.67
N ALA A 88 6.17 12.06 11.25
CA ALA A 88 7.03 12.03 12.44
C ALA A 88 8.40 12.68 12.18
N ALA A 89 9.02 12.40 11.05
CA ALA A 89 10.27 13.05 10.65
C ALA A 89 10.12 14.57 10.52
N THR A 90 8.98 15.03 10.00
CA THR A 90 8.68 16.46 9.86
C THR A 90 8.46 17.11 11.22
N ALA A 91 7.70 16.48 12.11
CA ALA A 91 7.47 16.98 13.46
C ALA A 91 8.77 17.08 14.28
N LEU A 92 9.65 16.07 14.17
CA LEU A 92 10.96 16.08 14.83
C LEU A 92 11.85 17.20 14.30
N GLN A 93 11.93 17.38 12.98
CA GLN A 93 12.69 18.48 12.38
C GLN A 93 12.18 19.85 12.88
N SER A 94 10.87 20.07 12.86
CA SER A 94 10.28 21.33 13.34
C SER A 94 10.59 21.60 14.81
N ALA A 95 10.63 20.57 15.65
CA ALA A 95 11.02 20.69 17.06
C ALA A 95 12.51 21.06 17.21
N GLU A 96 13.39 20.48 16.38
CA GLU A 96 14.82 20.84 16.38
C GLU A 96 15.06 22.27 15.91
N ASP A 97 14.40 22.69 14.83
CA ASP A 97 14.50 24.04 14.29
C ASP A 97 14.02 25.07 15.33
N SER A 98 12.86 24.81 15.97
CA SER A 98 12.30 25.69 17.02
C SER A 98 13.20 25.79 18.24
N ASN A 99 13.81 24.68 18.66
CA ASN A 99 14.78 24.68 19.76
C ASN A 99 16.04 25.46 19.37
N THR A 100 16.51 25.32 18.13
CA THR A 100 17.69 26.03 17.65
C THR A 100 17.46 27.54 17.61
N ASP A 101 16.27 27.98 17.17
CA ASP A 101 15.90 29.40 17.07
C ASP A 101 15.67 30.08 18.44
N SER A 102 15.46 29.31 19.51
CA SER A 102 15.22 29.84 20.87
C SER A 102 16.48 30.00 21.74
N PHE A 103 17.66 29.62 21.23
CA PHE A 103 18.94 29.77 21.92
C PHE A 103 19.82 30.93 21.41
N TRP A 104 19.22 31.96 20.80
CA TRP A 104 19.92 33.18 20.35
C TRP A 104 19.54 34.41 21.18
#